data_AF-A0A520EJD6-F1
#
_entry.id   AF-A0A520EJD6-F1
#
_cell.length_a   1.000
_cell.length_b   1.000
_cell.length_c   1.000
_cell.angle_alpha   90.00
_cell.angle_beta   90.00
_cell.angle_gamma   90.00
#
_symmetry.space_group_name_H-M   'P 1'
#
loop_
_entity.id
_entity.type
_entity.pdbx_description
1 polymer ?
#
loop_
_entity_poly.entity_id
_entity_poly.type
_entity_poly.pdbx_seq_one_letter_code
_entity_poly.pdbx_strand_id
1 'polypeptide(L)'
;FKLGPGGLSDIEWTVQALQMEHGHRVAELRTTRTLDALDAAVEAGLLEADDTEALRHGWLMASRLRNATVQVRGRASDQLPHDARQLAAVSAVLQYPPGHTDEMVNDYLRASRRARSVVDRVFWG
;
A
#
# COMPACT_ATOMS: atom_id res chain seq x y z
N PHE A 1 2.26 -7.12 5.38
CA PHE A 1 1.73 -5.91 4.70
C PHE A 1 2.70 -4.74 4.69
N LYS A 2 3.63 -4.62 5.65
CA LYS A 2 4.60 -3.52 5.64
C LYS A 2 5.86 -3.84 4.85
N LEU A 3 6.55 -4.92 5.22
CA LEU A 3 7.85 -5.33 4.66
C LEU A 3 7.74 -6.37 3.54
N GLY A 4 6.52 -6.66 3.09
CA GLY A 4 6.32 -7.61 2.00
C GLY A 4 6.49 -6.93 0.64
N PRO A 5 6.86 -7.68 -0.41
CA PRO A 5 6.75 -7.27 -1.82
C PRO A 5 5.49 -6.46 -2.15
N GLY A 6 5.66 -5.22 -2.62
CA GLY A 6 4.55 -4.30 -2.94
C GLY A 6 3.72 -3.90 -1.70
N GLY A 7 4.36 -3.93 -0.53
CA GLY A 7 3.79 -3.50 0.75
C GLY A 7 4.00 -2.00 1.00
N LEU A 8 3.66 -1.56 2.21
CA LEU A 8 3.75 -0.14 2.58
C LEU A 8 5.14 0.45 2.37
N SER A 9 6.20 -0.26 2.78
CA SER A 9 7.57 0.26 2.70
C SER A 9 8.04 0.40 1.24
N ASP A 10 7.75 -0.58 0.39
CA ASP A 10 8.09 -0.51 -1.04
C ASP A 10 7.44 0.73 -1.68
N ILE A 11 6.14 0.93 -1.46
CA ILE A 11 5.39 2.05 -2.03
C ILE A 11 5.90 3.39 -1.46
N GLU A 12 6.11 3.47 -0.14
CA GLU A 12 6.60 4.67 0.52
C GLU A 12 7.96 5.09 -0.03
N TRP A 13 8.89 4.15 -0.17
CA TRP A 13 10.23 4.45 -0.67
C TRP A 13 10.24 4.77 -2.16
N THR A 14 9.39 4.13 -2.97
CA THR A 14 9.20 4.53 -4.37
C THR A 14 8.76 5.98 -4.49
N VAL A 15 7.76 6.38 -3.70
CA VAL A 15 7.30 7.77 -3.69
C VAL A 15 8.38 8.71 -3.17
N GLN A 16 9.08 8.37 -2.09
CA GLN A 16 10.15 9.19 -1.54
C GLN A 16 11.34 9.33 -2.50
N ALA A 17 11.67 8.30 -3.29
CA ALA A 17 12.66 8.39 -4.35
C ALA A 17 12.27 9.43 -5.40
N LEU A 18 11.03 9.38 -5.90
CA LEU A 18 10.50 10.39 -6.84
C LEU A 18 10.55 11.79 -6.25
N GLN A 19 10.22 11.94 -4.96
CA GLN A 19 10.29 13.23 -4.27
C GLN A 19 11.74 13.75 -4.18
N MET A 20 12.71 12.89 -3.88
CA MET A 20 14.13 13.28 -3.82
C MET A 20 14.68 13.65 -5.19
N GLU A 21 14.28 12.93 -6.25
CA GLU A 21 14.73 13.18 -7.61
C GLU A 21 14.12 14.45 -8.20
N HIS A 22 12.80 14.64 -8.04
CA HIS A 22 12.06 15.68 -8.77
C HIS A 22 11.54 16.83 -7.90
N GLY A 23 11.56 16.70 -6.57
CA GLY A 23 11.02 17.71 -5.66
C GLY A 23 11.70 19.07 -5.74
N HIS A 24 12.91 19.15 -6.28
CA HIS A 24 13.56 20.43 -6.58
C HIS A 24 12.85 21.23 -7.69
N ARG A 25 12.17 20.55 -8.63
CA ARG A 25 11.44 21.13 -9.76
C ARG A 25 9.92 21.14 -9.58
N VAL A 26 9.35 20.11 -8.96
CA VAL A 26 7.91 19.96 -8.73
C VAL A 26 7.63 20.24 -7.26
N ALA A 27 7.04 21.40 -6.95
CA ALA A 27 6.85 21.84 -5.57
C ALA A 27 5.80 21.01 -4.83
N GLU A 28 4.82 20.48 -5.56
CA GLU A 28 3.72 19.64 -5.10
C GLU A 28 4.21 18.30 -4.52
N LEU A 29 5.39 17.83 -4.97
CA LEU A 29 6.04 16.65 -4.40
C LEU A 29 6.60 16.90 -2.99
N ARG A 30 6.69 18.15 -2.50
CA ARG A 30 7.26 18.47 -1.17
C ARG A 30 6.26 18.27 -0.03
N THR A 31 5.51 17.17 -0.08
CA THR A 31 4.52 16.77 0.92
C THR A 31 5.01 15.57 1.72
N THR A 32 4.55 15.43 2.95
CA THR A 32 4.81 14.25 3.79
C THR A 32 3.75 13.16 3.62
N ARG A 33 2.75 13.40 2.76
CA ARG A 33 1.59 12.53 2.55
C ARG A 33 1.81 11.69 1.29
N THR A 34 1.93 10.37 1.44
CA THR A 34 2.22 9.45 0.32
C THR A 34 1.20 9.53 -0.81
N LEU A 35 -0.10 9.64 -0.49
CA LEU A 35 -1.15 9.72 -1.52
C LEU A 35 -1.11 11.06 -2.26
N ASP A 36 -0.88 12.16 -1.56
CA ASP A 36 -0.77 13.49 -2.19
C ASP A 36 0.48 13.56 -3.09
N ALA A 37 1.57 12.90 -2.70
CA ALA A 37 2.77 12.80 -3.53
C ALA A 37 2.57 11.92 -4.77
N LEU A 38 1.73 10.88 -4.68
CA LEU A 38 1.31 10.08 -5.84
C LEU A 38 0.49 10.93 -6.82
N ASP A 39 -0.44 11.75 -6.31
CA ASP A 39 -1.23 12.69 -7.13
C ASP A 39 -0.33 13.72 -7.83
N ALA A 40 0.61 14.30 -7.10
CA ALA A 40 1.59 15.23 -7.68
C ALA A 40 2.50 14.56 -8.73
N ALA A 41 2.86 13.29 -8.53
CA ALA A 41 3.70 12.56 -9.48
C ALA A 41 2.99 12.29 -10.81
N VAL A 42 1.70 11.93 -10.79
CA VAL A 42 0.93 11.75 -12.04
C VAL A 42 0.65 13.09 -12.72
N GLU A 43 0.31 14.15 -11.97
CA GLU A 43 0.09 15.49 -12.53
C GLU A 43 1.35 16.06 -13.20
N ALA A 44 2.54 15.75 -12.65
CA ALA A 44 3.82 16.13 -13.23
C ALA A 44 4.31 15.22 -14.36
N GLY A 45 3.57 14.16 -14.71
CA GLY A 45 3.95 13.18 -15.73
C GLY A 45 5.14 12.31 -15.36
N LEU A 46 5.42 12.14 -14.06
CA LEU A 46 6.50 11.30 -13.52
C LEU A 46 6.05 9.85 -13.31
N LEU A 47 4.74 9.63 -13.22
CA LEU A 47 4.10 8.32 -13.17
C LEU A 47 2.92 8.30 -14.12
N GLU A 48 2.66 7.12 -14.70
CA GLU A 48 1.43 6.87 -15.45
C GLU A 48 0.22 6.80 -14.49
N ALA A 49 -0.97 7.11 -15.01
CA ALA A 49 -2.20 7.08 -14.22
C ALA A 49 -2.50 5.66 -13.68
N ASP A 50 -2.31 4.63 -14.49
CA ASP A 50 -2.53 3.23 -14.10
C ASP A 50 -1.55 2.77 -13.00
N ASP A 51 -0.31 3.25 -13.07
CA ASP A 51 0.72 2.96 -12.06
C ASP A 51 0.38 3.61 -10.73
N THR A 52 -0.05 4.87 -10.80
CA THR A 52 -0.49 5.65 -9.64
C THR A 52 -1.68 4.99 -8.96
N GLU A 53 -2.66 4.49 -9.72
CA GLU A 53 -3.80 3.76 -9.17
C GLU A 53 -3.38 2.43 -8.54
N ALA A 54 -2.45 1.69 -9.16
CA ALA A 54 -1.92 0.46 -8.59
C ALA A 54 -1.21 0.69 -7.23
N LEU A 55 -0.37 1.74 -7.12
CA LEU A 55 0.30 2.12 -5.88
C LEU A 55 -0.71 2.62 -4.83
N ARG A 56 -1.67 3.47 -5.22
CA ARG A 56 -2.74 3.97 -4.34
C ARG A 56 -3.56 2.83 -3.75
N HIS A 57 -4.01 1.90 -4.59
CA HIS A 57 -4.80 0.76 -4.13
C HIS A 57 -3.98 -0.14 -3.20
N GLY A 58 -2.71 -0.43 -3.54
CA GLY A 58 -1.79 -1.17 -2.68
C GLY A 58 -1.60 -0.51 -1.31
N TRP A 59 -1.35 0.80 -1.29
CA TRP A 59 -1.17 1.61 -0.08
C TRP A 59 -2.41 1.57 0.82
N LEU A 60 -3.58 1.80 0.25
CA LEU A 60 -4.85 1.81 0.98
C LEU A 60 -5.19 0.42 1.54
N MET A 61 -5.04 -0.64 0.74
CA MET A 61 -5.33 -2.00 1.18
C MET A 61 -4.39 -2.43 2.32
N ALA A 62 -3.08 -2.19 2.17
CA ALA A 62 -2.10 -2.52 3.20
C ALA A 62 -2.29 -1.68 4.47
N SER A 63 -2.65 -0.40 4.35
CA SER A 63 -2.96 0.47 5.49
C SER A 63 -4.20 0.01 6.25
N ARG A 64 -5.28 -0.35 5.54
CA ARG A 64 -6.51 -0.89 6.12
C ARG A 64 -6.22 -2.19 6.87
N LEU A 65 -5.47 -3.12 6.28
CA LEU A 65 -5.07 -4.36 6.94
C LEU A 65 -4.21 -4.13 8.19
N ARG A 66 -3.27 -3.20 8.12
CA ARG A 66 -2.46 -2.81 9.29
C ARG A 66 -3.36 -2.33 10.42
N ASN A 67 -4.24 -1.38 10.14
CA ASN A 67 -5.12 -0.79 11.14
C ASN A 67 -6.09 -1.82 11.74
N ALA A 68 -6.69 -2.68 10.90
CA ALA A 68 -7.54 -3.77 11.36
C ALA A 68 -6.77 -4.78 12.23
N THR A 69 -5.54 -5.10 11.86
CA THR A 69 -4.67 -5.98 12.67
C THR A 69 -4.38 -5.38 14.05
N VAL A 70 -4.16 -4.06 14.14
CA VAL A 70 -3.99 -3.38 15.43
C VAL A 70 -5.27 -3.45 16.26
N GLN A 71 -6.43 -3.20 15.66
CA GLN A 71 -7.71 -3.27 16.37
C GLN A 71 -7.98 -4.66 16.95
N VAL A 72 -7.71 -5.72 16.16
CA VAL A 72 -7.92 -7.11 16.60
C VAL A 72 -6.92 -7.55 17.67
N ARG A 73 -5.66 -7.14 17.56
CA ARG A 73 -4.58 -7.65 18.43
C ARG A 73 -4.28 -6.75 19.63
N GLY A 74 -4.77 -5.51 19.63
CA GLY A 74 -4.42 -4.48 20.62
C GLY A 74 -2.95 -4.02 20.55
N ARG A 75 -2.21 -4.37 19.50
CA ARG A 75 -0.79 -4.00 19.32
C ARG A 75 -0.40 -3.90 17.85
N ALA A 76 0.63 -3.10 17.59
CA ALA A 76 1.21 -2.95 16.27
C ALA A 76 1.71 -4.30 15.70
N SER A 77 1.57 -4.45 14.39
CA SER A 77 2.09 -5.57 13.60
C SER A 77 2.45 -5.04 12.22
N ASP A 78 3.40 -5.72 11.57
CA ASP A 78 3.83 -5.45 10.19
C ASP A 78 3.36 -6.55 9.21
N GLN A 79 2.75 -7.60 9.75
CA GLN A 79 2.27 -8.78 9.04
C GLN A 79 0.84 -9.13 9.45
N LEU A 80 0.15 -9.88 8.57
CA LEU A 80 -1.13 -10.48 8.89
C LEU A 80 -1.00 -11.45 10.07
N PRO A 81 -2.05 -11.62 10.88
CA PRO A 81 -2.09 -12.70 11.86
C PRO A 81 -1.97 -14.07 11.19
N HIS A 82 -1.21 -14.99 11.79
CA HIS A 82 -1.19 -16.41 11.38
C HIS A 82 -2.31 -17.21 12.05
N ASP A 83 -2.82 -16.74 13.19
CA ASP A 83 -3.96 -17.38 13.87
C ASP A 83 -5.24 -17.15 13.07
N ALA A 84 -5.95 -18.24 12.76
CA ALA A 84 -7.14 -18.21 11.92
C ALA A 84 -8.29 -17.38 12.51
N ARG A 85 -8.43 -17.36 13.85
CA ARG A 85 -9.48 -16.59 14.52
C ARG A 85 -9.18 -15.09 14.43
N GLN A 86 -7.94 -14.70 14.66
CA GLN A 86 -7.48 -13.32 14.48
C GLN A 86 -7.61 -12.87 13.02
N LEU A 87 -7.26 -13.73 12.06
CA LEU A 87 -7.37 -13.41 10.64
C LEU A 87 -8.84 -13.22 10.22
N ALA A 88 -9.75 -14.08 10.69
CA ALA A 88 -11.18 -13.91 10.48
C ALA A 88 -11.73 -12.63 11.14
N ALA A 89 -11.24 -12.26 12.33
CA ALA A 89 -11.60 -10.99 12.97
C ALA A 89 -11.09 -9.77 12.18
N VAL A 90 -9.89 -9.85 11.59
CA VAL A 90 -9.37 -8.78 10.71
C VAL A 90 -10.25 -8.64 9.47
N SER A 91 -10.63 -9.76 8.86
CA SER A 91 -11.57 -9.80 7.73
C SER A 91 -12.91 -9.14 8.07
N ALA A 92 -13.47 -9.45 9.25
CA ALA A 92 -14.70 -8.83 9.73
C ALA A 92 -14.56 -7.31 9.98
N VAL A 93 -13.45 -6.84 10.55
CA VAL A 93 -13.18 -5.40 10.73
C VAL A 93 -13.09 -4.68 9.37
N LEU A 94 -12.58 -5.37 8.35
CA LEU A 94 -12.55 -4.87 6.97
C LEU A 94 -13.88 -5.00 6.23
N GLN A 95 -14.94 -5.46 6.90
CA GLN A 95 -16.31 -5.60 6.38
C GLN A 95 -16.46 -6.66 5.28
N TYR A 96 -15.56 -7.65 5.24
CA TYR A 96 -15.79 -8.84 4.42
C TYR A 96 -16.89 -9.71 5.05
N PRO A 97 -17.72 -10.39 4.25
CA PRO A 97 -18.73 -11.28 4.79
C PRO A 97 -18.13 -12.46 5.56
N PRO A 98 -18.88 -13.06 6.51
CA PRO A 98 -18.42 -14.26 7.21
C PRO A 98 -17.98 -15.37 6.24
N GLY A 99 -16.86 -16.03 6.52
CA GLY A 99 -16.30 -17.08 5.66
C GLY A 99 -15.46 -16.58 4.47
N HIS A 100 -15.32 -15.26 4.27
CA HIS A 100 -14.59 -14.68 3.12
C HIS A 100 -13.18 -14.19 3.50
N THR A 101 -12.55 -14.82 4.49
CA THR A 101 -11.18 -14.51 4.91
C THR A 101 -10.18 -14.72 3.75
N ASP A 102 -10.35 -15.79 2.98
CA ASP A 102 -9.48 -16.08 1.83
C ASP A 102 -9.65 -15.04 0.71
N GLU A 103 -10.85 -14.51 0.53
CA GLU A 103 -11.09 -13.42 -0.43
C GLU A 103 -10.32 -12.15 -0.02
N MET A 104 -10.41 -11.75 1.26
CA MET A 104 -9.64 -10.63 1.80
C MET A 104 -8.13 -10.80 1.60
N VAL A 105 -7.61 -12.01 1.86
CA VAL A 105 -6.18 -12.31 1.61
C VAL A 105 -5.86 -12.21 0.13
N ASN A 106 -6.70 -12.76 -0.74
CA ASN A 106 -6.49 -12.73 -2.19
C ASN A 106 -6.54 -11.30 -2.76
N ASP A 107 -7.42 -10.44 -2.26
CA ASP A 107 -7.48 -9.02 -2.63
C ASP A 107 -6.19 -8.31 -2.27
N TYR A 108 -5.70 -8.50 -1.06
CA TYR A 108 -4.43 -7.95 -0.64
C TYR A 108 -3.27 -8.45 -1.49
N LEU A 109 -3.19 -9.75 -1.75
CA LEU A 109 -2.14 -10.32 -2.59
C LEU A 109 -2.21 -9.80 -4.03
N ARG A 110 -3.41 -9.59 -4.58
CA ARG A 110 -3.60 -8.95 -5.90
C ARG A 110 -3.13 -7.50 -5.90
N ALA A 111 -3.51 -6.71 -4.91
CA ALA A 111 -3.10 -5.32 -4.78
C ALA A 111 -1.57 -5.20 -4.65
N SER A 112 -0.96 -5.98 -3.76
CA SER A 112 0.50 -5.99 -3.58
C SER A 112 1.27 -6.44 -4.81
N ARG A 113 0.78 -7.43 -5.58
CA ARG A 113 1.43 -7.82 -6.84
C ARG A 113 1.43 -6.70 -7.88
N ARG A 114 0.33 -5.96 -8.00
CA ARG A 114 0.24 -4.82 -8.94
C ARG A 114 1.15 -3.68 -8.50
N ALA A 115 1.10 -3.29 -7.23
CA ALA A 115 1.99 -2.28 -6.68
C ALA A 115 3.47 -2.68 -6.87
N ARG A 116 3.81 -3.95 -6.61
CA ARG A 116 5.16 -4.46 -6.86
C ARG A 116 5.60 -4.31 -8.31
N SER A 117 4.75 -4.61 -9.29
CA SER A 117 5.12 -4.45 -10.70
C SER A 117 5.49 -3.00 -11.05
N VAL A 118 4.88 -2.02 -10.38
CA VAL A 118 5.23 -0.61 -10.53
C VAL A 118 6.54 -0.30 -9.80
N VAL A 119 6.68 -0.73 -8.54
CA VAL A 119 7.90 -0.56 -7.74
C VAL A 119 9.12 -1.12 -8.47
N ASP A 120 9.01 -2.33 -9.03
CA ASP A 120 10.09 -2.98 -9.77
C ASP A 120 10.55 -2.09 -10.92
N ARG A 121 9.63 -1.53 -11.72
CA ARG A 121 9.97 -0.64 -12.84
C ARG A 121 10.47 0.76 -12.42
N VAL A 122 9.86 1.36 -11.40
CA VAL A 122 10.09 2.78 -11.03
C VAL A 122 11.27 2.93 -10.08
N PHE A 123 11.42 2.02 -9.12
CA PHE A 123 12.46 2.13 -8.08
C PHE A 123 13.74 1.36 -8.43
N TRP A 124 13.62 0.20 -9.08
CA TRP A 124 14.78 -0.66 -9.38
C TRP A 124 15.28 -0.53 -10.83
N GLY A 125 14.43 -0.10 -11.77
CA GLY A 125 14.73 0.00 -13.20
C GLY A 125 14.60 -1.33 -13.94
#